data_AF-A0A847C9F6-F1
#
_entry.id   AF-A0A847C9F6-F1
#
_cell.length_a   1.000
_cell.length_b   1.000
_cell.length_c   1.000
_cell.angle_alpha   90.00
_cell.angle_beta   90.00
_cell.angle_gamma   90.00
#
_symmetry.space_group_name_H-M   'P 1'
#
loop_
_entity.id
_entity.type
_entity.pdbx_description
1 polymer ?
#
loop_
_entity_poly.entity_id
_entity_poly.type
_entity_poly.pdbx_seq_one_letter_code
_entity_poly.pdbx_strand_id
1 'polypeptide(L)'
;IQAALENPYGVSKLQSEQVAFAYSRAQKVPVYIFRLPNVFGKWCRPNYNSAVATFCGNIANGLPIEVNAPERVMTLVYIDDVIASIIDAINGKISPAEDGYCHVPVTYEAKLQEIADKIQAFHNSRETLVMPTLTGLDKALYSTYLSYLPTNAFSYPLTVHADARGLFAEFFKTEANGQFSISTTAPGITRGNHWHHTKVEKFLVIHGEASICFRKVDESAVYEYKVSGTKPTVVDIPAGYTHSIKNISNSRELITIIWANEPFDPECPDTYQLEV
;
A
#
# COMPACT_ATOMS: atom_id res chain seq x y z
N ILE A 1 25.34 -1.24 13.51
CA ILE A 1 26.17 -0.15 12.93
C ILE A 1 27.59 -0.64 12.79
N GLN A 2 28.23 -0.49 11.62
CA GLN A 2 29.54 -1.09 11.36
C GLN A 2 30.69 -0.43 12.14
N ALA A 3 30.66 0.89 12.37
CA ALA A 3 31.71 1.62 13.10
C ALA A 3 31.84 1.21 14.59
N ALA A 4 30.85 0.50 15.13
CA ALA A 4 30.86 -0.05 16.49
C ALA A 4 31.39 -1.49 16.54
N LEU A 5 31.73 -2.11 15.41
CA LEU A 5 32.22 -3.48 15.33
C LEU A 5 33.75 -3.48 15.21
N GLU A 6 34.41 -4.41 15.91
CA GLU A 6 35.86 -4.64 15.84
C GLU A 6 36.29 -5.40 14.57
N ASN A 7 35.74 -5.02 13.42
CA ASN A 7 36.16 -5.53 12.11
C ASN A 7 36.95 -4.46 11.35
N PRO A 8 37.78 -4.82 10.34
CA PRO A 8 38.62 -3.85 9.63
C PRO A 8 37.86 -2.66 9.03
N TYR A 9 36.62 -2.89 8.59
CA TYR A 9 35.75 -1.84 8.06
C TYR A 9 35.26 -0.89 9.16
N GLY A 10 34.86 -1.41 10.32
CA GLY A 10 34.45 -0.64 11.48
C GLY A 10 35.59 0.23 12.03
N VAL A 11 36.79 -0.33 12.15
CA VAL A 11 38.00 0.39 12.59
C VAL A 11 38.32 1.56 11.65
N SER A 12 38.29 1.33 10.33
CA SER A 12 38.54 2.38 9.34
C SER A 12 37.52 3.54 9.43
N LYS A 13 36.25 3.22 9.70
CA LYS A 13 35.21 4.24 9.93
C LYS A 13 35.45 5.02 11.21
N LEU A 14 35.74 4.35 12.33
CA LEU A 14 36.03 5.02 13.59
C LEU A 14 37.23 5.97 13.51
N GLN A 15 38.31 5.56 12.83
CA GLN A 15 39.47 6.42 12.59
C GLN A 15 39.10 7.67 11.78
N SER A 16 38.25 7.53 10.77
CA SER A 16 37.77 8.67 9.97
C SER A 16 36.95 9.65 10.81
N GLU A 17 36.12 9.14 11.71
CA GLU A 17 35.34 9.95 12.64
C GLU A 17 36.25 10.76 13.58
N GLN A 18 37.29 10.12 14.14
CA GLN A 18 38.26 10.78 15.01
C GLN A 18 39.00 11.93 14.31
N VAL A 19 39.40 11.73 13.04
CA VAL A 19 40.03 12.77 12.22
C VAL A 19 39.08 13.95 12.00
N ALA A 20 37.81 13.68 11.68
CA ALA A 20 36.81 14.71 11.47
C ALA A 20 36.55 15.54 12.74
N PHE A 21 36.46 14.89 13.91
CA PHE A 21 36.34 15.58 15.19
C PHE A 21 37.59 16.40 15.54
N ALA A 22 38.80 15.88 15.28
CA ALA A 22 40.04 16.62 15.50
C ALA A 22 40.11 17.88 14.62
N TYR A 23 39.73 17.76 13.35
CA TYR A 23 39.64 18.88 12.43
C TYR A 23 38.62 19.93 12.88
N SER A 24 37.42 19.49 13.30
CA SER A 24 36.37 20.36 13.83
C SER A 24 36.89 21.21 15.00
N ARG A 25 37.57 20.59 15.97
CA ARG A 25 38.18 21.29 17.11
C ARG A 25 39.27 22.26 16.70
N ALA A 26 40.15 21.87 15.79
CA ALA A 26 41.29 22.68 15.36
C ALA A 26 40.85 23.92 14.54
N GLN A 27 39.86 23.76 13.66
CA GLN A 27 39.44 24.80 12.71
C GLN A 27 38.15 25.52 13.13
N LYS A 28 37.51 25.10 14.22
CA LYS A 28 36.21 25.62 14.70
C LYS A 28 35.12 25.55 13.63
N VAL A 29 35.15 24.50 12.81
CA VAL A 29 34.15 24.21 11.76
C VAL A 29 33.14 23.18 12.29
N PRO A 30 31.82 23.42 12.18
CA PRO A 30 30.82 22.42 12.54
C PRO A 30 30.97 21.14 11.73
N VAL A 31 30.98 19.99 12.41
CA VAL A 31 31.03 18.66 11.78
C VAL A 31 29.85 17.84 12.29
N TYR A 32 29.12 17.25 11.34
CA TYR A 32 27.96 16.40 11.60
C TYR A 32 28.29 14.96 11.18
N ILE A 33 28.42 14.05 12.14
CA ILE A 33 28.77 12.65 11.87
C ILE A 33 27.55 11.78 12.09
N PHE A 34 27.12 11.08 11.04
CA PHE A 34 26.04 10.09 11.10
C PHE A 34 26.58 8.67 11.06
N ARG A 35 26.15 7.84 12.01
CA ARG A 35 26.42 6.40 12.03
C ARG A 35 25.22 5.63 11.49
N LEU A 36 25.02 5.68 10.18
CA LEU A 36 23.85 5.08 9.54
C LEU A 36 23.85 3.54 9.68
N PRO A 37 22.70 2.93 10.00
CA PRO A 37 22.51 1.48 9.86
C PRO A 37 22.38 1.10 8.38
N ASN A 38 21.82 -0.07 8.07
CA ASN A 38 21.66 -0.48 6.68
C ASN A 38 20.65 0.44 5.97
N VAL A 39 21.13 1.24 5.02
CA VAL A 39 20.27 2.16 4.25
C VAL A 39 19.55 1.37 3.15
N PHE A 40 18.24 1.58 3.01
CA PHE A 40 17.45 1.04 1.91
C PHE A 40 16.58 2.10 1.25
N GLY A 41 16.20 1.86 0.00
CA GLY A 41 15.38 2.78 -0.78
C GLY A 41 15.57 2.59 -2.28
N LYS A 42 14.84 3.40 -3.04
CA LYS A 42 14.98 3.49 -4.50
C LYS A 42 16.43 3.74 -4.92
N TRP A 43 16.79 3.22 -6.09
CA TRP A 43 18.08 3.42 -6.78
C TRP A 43 19.30 2.76 -6.13
N CYS A 44 19.13 1.96 -5.06
CA CYS A 44 20.20 1.12 -4.56
C CYS A 44 20.49 -0.02 -5.57
N ARG A 45 21.75 -0.39 -5.80
CA ARG A 45 22.12 -1.41 -6.78
C ARG A 45 21.80 -2.82 -6.26
N PRO A 46 20.96 -3.63 -6.95
CA PRO A 46 20.76 -5.04 -6.62
C PRO A 46 22.02 -5.87 -6.83
N ASN A 47 22.10 -7.05 -6.19
CA ASN A 47 23.20 -8.02 -6.36
C ASN A 47 24.59 -7.41 -6.11
N TYR A 48 24.68 -6.51 -5.12
CA TYR A 48 25.92 -5.88 -4.70
C TYR A 48 26.09 -5.97 -3.18
N ASN A 49 25.62 -4.98 -2.42
CA ASN A 49 25.86 -4.89 -0.97
C ASN A 49 24.58 -4.68 -0.14
N SER A 50 23.40 -4.64 -0.78
CA SER A 50 22.11 -4.43 -0.11
C SER A 50 21.20 -5.64 -0.32
N ALA A 51 20.84 -6.31 0.78
CA ALA A 51 19.89 -7.41 0.76
C ALA A 51 18.51 -6.93 0.28
N VAL A 52 18.02 -5.78 0.79
CA VAL A 52 16.72 -5.21 0.38
C VAL A 52 16.69 -4.92 -1.12
N ALA A 53 17.73 -4.27 -1.66
CA ALA A 53 17.80 -3.98 -3.10
C ALA A 53 17.84 -5.26 -3.95
N THR A 54 18.55 -6.29 -3.46
CA THR A 54 18.64 -7.59 -4.12
C THR A 54 17.31 -8.33 -4.11
N PHE A 55 16.62 -8.36 -2.97
CA PHE A 55 15.29 -8.97 -2.87
C PHE A 55 14.28 -8.25 -3.74
N CYS A 56 14.18 -6.92 -3.66
CA CYS A 56 13.28 -6.16 -4.52
C CYS A 56 13.59 -6.37 -6.01
N GLY A 57 14.87 -6.27 -6.40
CA GLY A 57 15.30 -6.45 -7.78
C GLY A 57 15.00 -7.85 -8.31
N ASN A 58 15.34 -8.89 -7.57
CA ASN A 58 15.14 -10.26 -8.03
C ASN A 58 13.65 -10.63 -8.06
N ILE A 59 12.90 -10.37 -6.99
CA ILE A 59 11.46 -10.68 -6.92
C ILE A 59 10.69 -9.93 -8.02
N ALA A 60 10.95 -8.63 -8.23
CA ALA A 60 10.28 -7.85 -9.28
C ALA A 60 10.55 -8.36 -10.71
N ASN A 61 11.61 -9.14 -10.91
CA ASN A 61 12.02 -9.71 -12.19
C ASN A 61 11.78 -11.23 -12.27
N GLY A 62 11.06 -11.82 -11.30
CA GLY A 62 10.80 -13.27 -11.25
C GLY A 62 12.07 -14.12 -11.06
N LEU A 63 13.13 -13.53 -10.50
CA LEU A 63 14.37 -14.23 -10.17
C LEU A 63 14.33 -14.74 -8.73
N PRO A 64 14.97 -15.90 -8.44
CA PRO A 64 15.03 -16.42 -7.09
C PRO A 64 15.84 -15.52 -6.15
N ILE A 65 15.52 -15.60 -4.86
CA ILE A 65 16.30 -15.00 -3.77
C ILE A 65 16.87 -16.10 -2.87
N GLU A 66 17.98 -15.80 -2.20
CA GLU A 66 18.60 -16.68 -1.21
C GLU A 66 18.61 -15.97 0.16
N VAL A 67 18.16 -16.67 1.20
CA VAL A 67 18.10 -16.16 2.58
C VAL A 67 18.96 -17.05 3.48
N ASN A 68 20.25 -16.76 3.55
CA ASN A 68 21.24 -17.58 4.27
C ASN A 68 21.15 -17.52 5.80
N ALA A 69 20.55 -16.46 6.36
CA ALA A 69 20.41 -16.25 7.80
C ALA A 69 19.03 -15.66 8.12
N PRO A 70 17.95 -16.45 8.03
CA PRO A 70 16.57 -15.96 8.09
C PRO A 70 16.27 -15.20 9.40
N GLU A 71 16.83 -15.68 10.52
CA GLU A 71 16.64 -15.10 11.85
C GLU A 71 17.48 -13.84 12.12
N ARG A 72 18.35 -13.44 11.19
CA ARG A 72 19.21 -12.26 11.38
C ARG A 72 18.35 -11.00 11.42
N VAL A 73 18.37 -10.31 12.56
CA VAL A 73 17.73 -9.00 12.72
C VAL A 73 18.57 -7.93 12.02
N MET A 74 17.92 -7.13 11.19
CA MET A 74 18.49 -6.03 10.43
C MET A 74 17.96 -4.71 10.97
N THR A 75 18.86 -3.85 11.47
CA THR A 75 18.54 -2.43 11.66
C THR A 75 18.62 -1.72 10.30
N LEU A 76 17.54 -1.07 9.92
CA LEU A 76 17.34 -0.41 8.64
C LEU A 76 17.03 1.08 8.82
N VAL A 77 17.44 1.90 7.85
CA VAL A 77 17.00 3.29 7.73
C VAL A 77 16.59 3.56 6.29
N TYR A 78 15.45 4.23 6.12
CA TYR A 78 14.94 4.56 4.78
C TYR A 78 15.64 5.79 4.22
N ILE A 79 15.93 5.77 2.92
CA ILE A 79 16.74 6.81 2.26
C ILE A 79 16.15 8.22 2.41
N ASP A 80 14.82 8.37 2.42
CA ASP A 80 14.21 9.70 2.53
C ASP A 80 14.40 10.28 3.95
N ASP A 81 14.42 9.45 5.00
CA ASP A 81 14.72 9.88 6.38
C ASP A 81 16.19 10.31 6.52
N VAL A 82 17.11 9.61 5.84
CA VAL A 82 18.53 9.98 5.77
C VAL A 82 18.68 11.34 5.07
N ILE A 83 18.04 11.52 3.92
CA ILE A 83 18.11 12.77 3.15
C ILE A 83 17.53 13.93 3.96
N ALA A 84 16.37 13.74 4.60
CA ALA A 84 15.78 14.77 5.44
C ALA A 84 16.72 15.20 6.58
N SER A 85 17.34 14.23 7.26
CA SER A 85 18.30 14.50 8.34
C SER A 85 19.54 15.24 7.86
N ILE A 86 20.06 14.91 6.67
CA ILE A 86 21.19 15.63 6.06
C ILE A 86 20.80 17.06 5.68
N ILE A 87 19.61 17.27 5.11
CA ILE A 87 19.10 18.60 4.78
C ILE A 87 18.95 19.45 6.05
N ASP A 88 18.44 18.87 7.13
CA ASP A 88 18.32 19.58 8.39
C ASP A 88 19.68 19.91 9.02
N ALA A 89 20.69 19.04 8.85
CA ALA A 89 22.08 19.33 9.24
C ALA A 89 22.66 20.52 8.47
N ILE A 90 22.46 20.55 7.14
CA ILE A 90 22.90 21.64 6.27
C ILE A 90 22.25 22.96 6.68
N ASN A 91 20.97 22.93 7.07
CA ASN A 91 20.23 24.11 7.51
C ASN A 91 20.46 24.48 8.99
N GLY A 92 21.34 23.77 9.70
CA GLY A 92 21.62 24.03 11.12
C GLY A 92 20.45 23.75 12.06
N LYS A 93 19.50 22.90 11.65
CA LYS A 93 18.30 22.56 12.44
C LYS A 93 18.52 21.38 13.38
N ILE A 94 19.58 20.60 13.19
CA ILE A 94 19.98 19.55 14.12
C ILE A 94 21.31 19.89 14.76
N SER A 95 21.48 19.41 15.99
CA SER A 95 22.75 19.41 16.70
C SER A 95 23.12 17.97 17.03
N PRO A 96 24.41 17.63 17.14
CA PRO A 96 24.83 16.33 17.67
C PRO A 96 24.20 16.08 19.03
N ALA A 97 23.82 14.83 19.30
CA ALA A 97 23.36 14.40 20.62
C ALA A 97 24.51 14.42 21.64
N GLU A 98 24.21 14.06 22.89
CA GLU A 98 25.20 14.01 23.99
C GLU A 98 26.42 13.12 23.68
N ASP A 99 26.22 12.10 22.84
CA ASP A 99 27.28 11.19 22.38
C ASP A 99 28.18 11.80 21.28
N GLY A 100 27.88 13.01 20.81
CA GLY A 100 28.60 13.72 19.77
C GLY A 100 28.22 13.32 18.34
N TYR A 101 27.19 12.50 18.14
CA TYR A 101 26.75 12.05 16.80
C TYR A 101 25.39 12.61 16.42
N CYS A 102 25.15 12.68 15.10
CA CYS A 102 23.85 12.99 14.54
C CYS A 102 23.10 11.68 14.26
N HIS A 103 21.82 11.67 14.61
CA HIS A 103 20.96 10.49 14.51
C HIS A 103 19.83 10.75 13.52
N VAL A 104 19.48 9.72 12.75
CA VAL A 104 18.24 9.74 11.96
C VAL A 104 17.10 9.33 12.89
N PRO A 105 16.02 10.12 13.04
CA PRO A 105 14.99 9.86 14.04
C PRO A 105 14.26 8.53 13.88
N VAL A 106 14.16 8.04 12.65
CA VAL A 106 13.39 6.83 12.31
C VAL A 106 14.33 5.73 11.87
N THR A 107 14.27 4.60 12.56
CA THR A 107 14.91 3.34 12.14
C THR A 107 13.92 2.20 12.30
N TYR A 108 14.16 1.12 11.58
CA TYR A 108 13.32 -0.07 11.57
C TYR A 108 14.16 -1.29 11.94
N GLU A 109 13.54 -2.25 12.63
CA GLU A 109 14.14 -3.55 12.89
C GLU A 109 13.21 -4.63 12.38
N ALA A 110 13.77 -5.57 11.60
CA ALA A 110 13.04 -6.72 11.08
C ALA A 110 14.03 -7.86 10.82
N LYS A 111 13.56 -9.10 10.89
CA LYS A 111 14.36 -10.26 10.48
C LYS A 111 14.55 -10.26 8.97
N LEU A 112 15.64 -10.87 8.51
CA LEU A 112 15.93 -10.97 7.08
C LEU A 112 14.83 -11.74 6.33
N GLN A 113 14.28 -12.79 6.95
CA GLN A 113 13.15 -13.53 6.39
C GLN A 113 11.88 -12.68 6.29
N GLU A 114 11.54 -11.93 7.36
CA GLU A 114 10.35 -11.06 7.36
C GLU A 114 10.40 -10.02 6.24
N ILE A 115 11.59 -9.46 5.95
CA ILE A 115 11.78 -8.53 4.84
C ILE A 115 11.51 -9.22 3.50
N ALA A 116 12.05 -10.43 3.30
CA ALA A 116 11.84 -11.21 2.08
C ALA A 116 10.36 -11.55 1.88
N ASP A 117 9.68 -12.00 2.94
CA ASP A 117 8.26 -12.37 2.91
C ASP A 117 7.37 -11.15 2.58
N LYS A 118 7.66 -9.99 3.17
CA LYS A 118 6.94 -8.74 2.86
C LYS A 118 7.08 -8.33 1.39
N ILE A 119 8.31 -8.39 0.85
CA ILE A 119 8.55 -8.05 -0.57
C ILE A 119 7.85 -9.06 -1.49
N GLN A 120 7.86 -10.35 -1.13
CA GLN A 120 7.14 -11.38 -1.87
C GLN A 120 5.62 -11.16 -1.82
N ALA A 121 5.08 -10.75 -0.66
CA ALA A 121 3.67 -10.40 -0.53
C ALA A 121 3.28 -9.21 -1.43
N PHE A 122 4.15 -8.19 -1.56
CA PHE A 122 3.92 -7.07 -2.48
C PHE A 122 3.95 -7.47 -3.96
N HIS A 123 4.73 -8.49 -4.30
CA HIS A 123 4.71 -9.07 -5.64
C HIS A 123 3.38 -9.79 -5.89
N ASN A 124 3.00 -10.67 -4.96
CA ASN A 124 1.82 -11.50 -5.08
C ASN A 124 0.51 -10.70 -4.98
N SER A 125 0.52 -9.51 -4.36
CA SER A 125 -0.65 -8.65 -4.24
C SER A 125 -1.22 -8.20 -5.60
N ARG A 126 -0.43 -8.26 -6.67
CA ARG A 126 -0.90 -7.96 -8.03
C ARG A 126 -1.80 -9.06 -8.61
N GLU A 127 -1.67 -10.28 -8.10
CA GLU A 127 -2.49 -11.44 -8.50
C GLU A 127 -3.67 -11.64 -7.56
N THR A 128 -3.42 -11.58 -6.24
CA THR A 128 -4.47 -11.76 -5.23
C THR A 128 -5.35 -10.52 -5.06
N LEU A 129 -4.86 -9.36 -5.53
CA LEU A 129 -5.41 -8.04 -5.27
C LEU A 129 -5.44 -7.66 -3.78
N VAL A 130 -4.86 -8.47 -2.89
CA VAL A 130 -4.82 -8.23 -1.44
C VAL A 130 -3.58 -7.42 -1.09
N MET A 131 -3.81 -6.19 -0.67
CA MET A 131 -2.76 -5.29 -0.20
C MET A 131 -2.58 -5.41 1.33
N PRO A 132 -1.34 -5.61 1.81
CA PRO A 132 -1.05 -5.57 3.23
C PRO A 132 -1.20 -4.14 3.78
N THR A 133 -1.28 -4.02 5.09
CA THR A 133 -1.36 -2.71 5.76
C THR A 133 -0.04 -1.94 5.63
N LEU A 134 -0.03 -0.88 4.82
CA LEU A 134 1.18 -0.09 4.52
C LEU A 134 1.48 0.97 5.61
N THR A 135 2.08 0.54 6.71
CA THR A 135 2.57 1.42 7.80
C THR A 135 4.04 1.15 8.13
N GLY A 136 4.72 2.13 8.74
CA GLY A 136 6.12 2.00 9.16
C GLY A 136 7.04 1.45 8.05
N LEU A 137 7.72 0.35 8.37
CA LEU A 137 8.65 -0.33 7.45
C LEU A 137 7.95 -0.77 6.15
N ASP A 138 6.72 -1.28 6.23
CA ASP A 138 6.00 -1.85 5.08
C ASP A 138 5.71 -0.79 4.03
N LYS A 139 5.36 0.43 4.47
CA LYS A 139 5.17 1.58 3.58
C LYS A 139 6.46 1.90 2.80
N ALA A 140 7.59 2.00 3.51
CA ALA A 140 8.89 2.32 2.91
C ALA A 140 9.39 1.18 2.00
N LEU A 141 9.22 -0.07 2.41
CA LEU A 141 9.58 -1.24 1.59
C LEU A 141 8.71 -1.34 0.34
N TYR A 142 7.40 -1.10 0.42
CA TYR A 142 6.53 -1.15 -0.76
C TYR A 142 6.92 -0.10 -1.81
N SER A 143 7.15 1.16 -1.39
CA SER A 143 7.67 2.19 -2.30
C SER A 143 9.04 1.83 -2.88
N THR A 144 9.91 1.20 -2.07
CA THR A 144 11.21 0.72 -2.53
C THR A 144 11.04 -0.39 -3.58
N TYR A 145 10.22 -1.40 -3.31
CA TYR A 145 9.92 -2.51 -4.21
C TYR A 145 9.39 -2.04 -5.57
N LEU A 146 8.40 -1.14 -5.58
CA LEU A 146 7.85 -0.61 -6.83
C LEU A 146 8.91 0.07 -7.73
N SER A 147 9.96 0.65 -7.13
CA SER A 147 11.06 1.26 -7.90
C SER A 147 11.94 0.26 -8.65
N TYR A 148 11.82 -1.03 -8.38
CA TYR A 148 12.54 -2.12 -9.04
C TYR A 148 11.71 -2.87 -10.09
N LEU A 149 10.42 -2.52 -10.26
CA LEU A 149 9.61 -3.09 -11.32
C LEU A 149 10.24 -2.81 -12.70
N PRO A 150 10.29 -3.80 -13.60
CA PRO A 150 10.62 -3.57 -15.00
C PRO A 150 9.71 -2.51 -15.62
N THR A 151 10.23 -1.71 -16.56
CA THR A 151 9.48 -0.61 -17.20
C THR A 151 8.28 -1.11 -18.02
N ASN A 152 8.27 -2.37 -18.42
CA ASN A 152 7.14 -3.04 -19.08
C ASN A 152 6.18 -3.73 -18.09
N ALA A 153 6.39 -3.59 -16.78
CA ALA A 153 5.63 -4.28 -15.73
C ALA A 153 4.93 -3.32 -14.75
N PHE A 154 4.78 -2.03 -15.11
CA PHE A 154 4.05 -1.05 -14.28
C PHE A 154 2.53 -1.23 -14.28
N SER A 155 1.98 -2.00 -15.22
CA SER A 155 0.56 -2.35 -15.26
C SER A 155 0.35 -3.85 -15.05
N TYR A 156 -0.81 -4.21 -14.53
CA TYR A 156 -1.32 -5.58 -14.48
C TYR A 156 -2.82 -5.55 -14.82
N PRO A 157 -3.35 -6.54 -15.56
CA PRO A 157 -4.76 -6.59 -15.89
C PRO A 157 -5.58 -7.04 -14.67
N LEU A 158 -6.84 -6.61 -14.61
CA LEU A 158 -7.82 -7.14 -13.66
C LEU A 158 -8.63 -8.26 -14.32
N THR A 159 -9.11 -9.20 -13.53
CA THR A 159 -10.11 -10.18 -13.97
C THR A 159 -11.46 -9.48 -14.13
N VAL A 160 -12.01 -9.52 -15.34
CA VAL A 160 -13.29 -8.86 -15.67
C VAL A 160 -14.38 -9.90 -15.86
N HIS A 161 -15.47 -9.76 -15.11
CA HIS A 161 -16.70 -10.51 -15.29
C HIS A 161 -17.69 -9.65 -16.09
N ALA A 162 -17.88 -9.97 -17.36
CA ALA A 162 -18.74 -9.20 -18.28
C ALA A 162 -19.89 -10.03 -18.84
N ASP A 163 -21.06 -9.41 -18.94
CA ASP A 163 -22.23 -9.94 -19.64
C ASP A 163 -23.04 -8.80 -20.28
N ALA A 164 -24.22 -9.08 -20.83
CA ALA A 164 -25.06 -8.08 -21.51
C ALA A 164 -25.49 -6.90 -20.60
N ARG A 165 -25.38 -7.05 -19.28
CA ARG A 165 -25.72 -6.04 -18.27
C ARG A 165 -24.60 -5.04 -18.04
N GLY A 166 -23.36 -5.35 -18.43
CA GLY A 166 -22.16 -4.56 -18.18
C GLY A 166 -21.03 -5.43 -17.63
N LEU A 167 -20.06 -4.79 -16.97
CA LEU A 167 -18.90 -5.48 -16.38
C LEU A 167 -18.82 -5.33 -14.85
N PHE A 168 -18.04 -6.20 -14.24
CA PHE A 168 -17.62 -6.11 -12.85
C PHE A 168 -16.16 -6.56 -12.75
N ALA A 169 -15.34 -5.80 -12.06
CA ALA A 169 -13.95 -6.14 -11.79
C ALA A 169 -13.58 -5.75 -10.36
N GLU A 170 -12.93 -6.65 -9.64
CA GLU A 170 -12.30 -6.34 -8.36
C GLU A 170 -11.06 -5.48 -8.63
N PHE A 171 -10.86 -4.40 -7.87
CA PHE A 171 -9.72 -3.50 -8.07
C PHE A 171 -8.61 -3.80 -7.06
N PHE A 172 -8.90 -3.67 -5.77
CA PHE A 172 -8.00 -4.12 -4.70
C PHE A 172 -8.77 -4.41 -3.42
N LYS A 173 -8.20 -5.29 -2.61
CA LYS A 173 -8.66 -5.72 -1.29
C LYS A 173 -7.62 -5.25 -0.28
N THR A 174 -8.06 -4.94 0.91
CA THR A 174 -7.17 -4.64 2.03
C THR A 174 -7.52 -5.57 3.18
N GLU A 175 -6.52 -6.03 3.92
CA GLU A 175 -6.76 -6.92 5.06
C GLU A 175 -7.62 -6.26 6.15
N ALA A 176 -7.56 -4.93 6.28
CA ALA A 176 -8.20 -4.19 7.37
C ALA A 176 -9.39 -3.32 6.98
N ASN A 177 -9.52 -2.91 5.71
CA ASN A 177 -10.47 -1.89 5.29
C ASN A 177 -11.32 -2.33 4.08
N GLY A 178 -11.55 -3.64 3.95
CA GLY A 178 -12.47 -4.20 2.98
C GLY A 178 -11.95 -4.19 1.53
N GLN A 179 -12.88 -4.19 0.59
CA GLN A 179 -12.64 -4.43 -0.82
C GLN A 179 -13.20 -3.30 -1.69
N PHE A 180 -12.45 -2.89 -2.71
CA PHE A 180 -12.90 -2.00 -3.77
C PHE A 180 -13.11 -2.76 -5.08
N SER A 181 -14.23 -2.48 -5.73
CA SER A 181 -14.60 -3.03 -7.03
C SER A 181 -15.16 -1.92 -7.93
N ILE A 182 -15.08 -2.15 -9.23
CA ILE A 182 -15.65 -1.25 -10.25
C ILE A 182 -16.67 -2.05 -11.04
N SER A 183 -17.83 -1.45 -11.27
CA SER A 183 -18.85 -2.03 -12.13
C SER A 183 -19.28 -1.04 -13.20
N THR A 184 -19.61 -1.58 -14.37
CA THR A 184 -20.41 -0.87 -15.36
C THR A 184 -21.79 -1.48 -15.47
N THR A 185 -22.79 -0.65 -15.77
CA THR A 185 -24.17 -1.10 -15.96
C THR A 185 -24.78 -0.43 -17.20
N ALA A 186 -25.28 -1.22 -18.14
CA ALA A 186 -25.86 -0.74 -19.39
C ALA A 186 -27.18 0.05 -19.14
N PRO A 187 -27.58 0.94 -20.07
CA PRO A 187 -28.82 1.72 -19.96
C PRO A 187 -30.04 0.88 -19.62
N GLY A 188 -30.85 1.31 -18.64
CA GLY A 188 -32.09 0.65 -18.22
C GLY A 188 -31.91 -0.61 -17.36
N ILE A 189 -30.70 -1.14 -17.23
CA ILE A 189 -30.41 -2.36 -16.47
C ILE A 189 -30.43 -2.09 -14.96
N THR A 190 -30.93 -3.08 -14.21
CA THR A 190 -30.92 -3.12 -12.75
C THR A 190 -30.01 -4.26 -12.26
N ARG A 191 -29.20 -3.99 -11.24
CA ARG A 191 -28.37 -4.96 -10.50
C ARG A 191 -28.68 -4.87 -9.01
N GLY A 192 -28.35 -5.90 -8.24
CA GLY A 192 -28.69 -5.98 -6.81
C GLY A 192 -29.83 -6.97 -6.56
N ASN A 193 -30.91 -6.50 -5.94
CA ASN A 193 -32.05 -7.31 -5.44
C ASN A 193 -31.59 -8.40 -4.46
N HIS A 194 -30.75 -8.01 -3.52
CA HIS A 194 -30.30 -8.85 -2.43
C HIS A 194 -30.01 -8.02 -1.18
N TRP A 195 -29.82 -8.70 -0.07
CA TRP A 195 -29.45 -8.12 1.22
C TRP A 195 -28.39 -8.96 1.93
N HIS A 196 -27.84 -8.41 3.00
CA HIS A 196 -26.76 -8.98 3.80
C HIS A 196 -27.05 -8.91 5.30
N HIS A 197 -26.56 -9.86 6.10
CA HIS A 197 -26.64 -9.78 7.56
C HIS A 197 -25.61 -8.82 8.15
N THR A 198 -24.36 -8.86 7.66
CA THR A 198 -23.23 -8.12 8.23
C THR A 198 -22.44 -7.38 7.16
N LYS A 199 -22.38 -7.90 5.93
CA LYS A 199 -21.76 -7.21 4.80
C LYS A 199 -22.47 -5.88 4.57
N VAL A 200 -21.68 -4.82 4.42
CA VAL A 200 -22.17 -3.47 4.10
C VAL A 200 -21.30 -2.88 3.01
N GLU A 201 -21.90 -1.99 2.22
CA GLU A 201 -21.23 -1.41 1.07
C GLU A 201 -21.39 0.11 1.03
N LYS A 202 -20.55 0.76 0.22
CA LYS A 202 -20.67 2.16 -0.17
C LYS A 202 -20.64 2.23 -1.68
N PHE A 203 -21.72 2.74 -2.29
CA PHE A 203 -21.78 2.96 -3.72
C PHE A 203 -21.45 4.42 -4.04
N LEU A 204 -20.62 4.61 -5.06
CA LEU A 204 -20.27 5.92 -5.61
C LEU A 204 -20.37 5.88 -7.14
N VAL A 205 -21.40 6.53 -7.67
CA VAL A 205 -21.53 6.73 -9.12
C VAL A 205 -20.62 7.86 -9.57
N ILE A 206 -19.75 7.58 -10.55
CA ILE A 206 -18.80 8.55 -11.11
C ILE A 206 -19.08 8.88 -12.59
N HIS A 207 -19.93 8.10 -13.25
CA HIS A 207 -20.41 8.38 -14.60
C HIS A 207 -21.82 7.82 -14.79
N GLY A 208 -22.67 8.56 -15.51
CA GLY A 208 -24.09 8.23 -15.69
C GLY A 208 -24.97 8.68 -14.52
N GLU A 209 -26.21 8.22 -14.54
CA GLU A 209 -27.25 8.48 -13.53
C GLU A 209 -27.86 7.16 -13.06
N ALA A 210 -28.03 7.02 -11.76
CA ALA A 210 -28.63 5.84 -11.14
C ALA A 210 -29.77 6.18 -10.19
N SER A 211 -30.69 5.23 -10.07
CA SER A 211 -31.65 5.13 -8.98
C SER A 211 -31.24 3.94 -8.11
N ILE A 212 -30.95 4.20 -6.83
CA ILE A 212 -30.65 3.17 -5.83
C ILE A 212 -31.86 3.04 -4.91
N CYS A 213 -32.45 1.86 -4.87
CA CYS A 213 -33.65 1.59 -4.08
C CYS A 213 -33.32 0.67 -2.90
N PHE A 214 -33.98 0.89 -1.77
CA PHE A 214 -33.85 0.09 -0.55
C PHE A 214 -35.21 -0.31 -0.01
N ARG A 215 -35.31 -1.53 0.52
CA ARG A 215 -36.44 -1.98 1.32
C ARG A 215 -35.95 -2.87 2.45
N LYS A 216 -36.41 -2.61 3.67
CA LYS A 216 -36.09 -3.47 4.82
C LYS A 216 -36.77 -4.84 4.64
N VAL A 217 -36.11 -5.93 5.02
CA VAL A 217 -36.53 -7.31 4.68
C VAL A 217 -38.01 -7.57 5.00
N ASP A 218 -38.49 -7.13 6.17
CA ASP A 218 -39.85 -7.38 6.66
C ASP A 218 -40.83 -6.20 6.46
N GLU A 219 -40.46 -5.21 5.66
CA GLU A 219 -41.28 -4.01 5.43
C GLU A 219 -41.60 -3.85 3.93
N SER A 220 -42.64 -3.06 3.65
CA SER A 220 -43.07 -2.73 2.28
C SER A 220 -42.62 -1.35 1.82
N ALA A 221 -42.05 -0.53 2.71
CA ALA A 221 -41.62 0.83 2.40
C ALA A 221 -40.34 0.79 1.54
N VAL A 222 -40.39 1.43 0.38
CA VAL A 222 -39.25 1.55 -0.53
C VAL A 222 -38.69 2.97 -0.46
N TYR A 223 -37.39 3.09 -0.29
CA TYR A 223 -36.65 4.35 -0.25
C TYR A 223 -35.79 4.46 -1.51
N GLU A 224 -35.89 5.57 -2.24
CA GLU A 224 -35.16 5.81 -3.49
C GLU A 224 -34.13 6.94 -3.33
N TYR A 225 -32.91 6.69 -3.79
CA TYR A 225 -31.83 7.67 -3.90
C TYR A 225 -31.40 7.83 -5.36
N LYS A 226 -31.63 9.02 -5.93
CA LYS A 226 -31.15 9.36 -7.27
C LYS A 226 -29.76 10.00 -7.18
N VAL A 227 -28.79 9.39 -7.86
CA VAL A 227 -27.38 9.82 -7.84
C VAL A 227 -26.84 9.97 -9.26
N SER A 228 -25.82 10.82 -9.42
CA SER A 228 -25.23 11.13 -10.72
C SER A 228 -23.72 11.31 -10.59
N GLY A 229 -22.98 10.91 -11.63
CA GLY A 229 -21.54 11.15 -11.73
C GLY A 229 -21.17 12.63 -11.82
N THR A 230 -22.11 13.52 -12.19
CA THR A 230 -21.88 14.97 -12.22
C THR A 230 -21.89 15.61 -10.83
N LYS A 231 -22.52 14.94 -9.86
CA LYS A 231 -22.53 15.32 -8.45
C LYS A 231 -22.28 14.07 -7.59
N PRO A 232 -21.01 13.61 -7.51
CA PRO A 232 -20.65 12.38 -6.81
C PRO A 232 -21.19 12.40 -5.38
N THR A 233 -22.02 11.41 -5.06
CA THR A 233 -22.69 11.26 -3.77
C THR A 233 -22.53 9.81 -3.34
N VAL A 234 -21.97 9.59 -2.15
CA VAL A 234 -21.84 8.25 -1.56
C VAL A 234 -23.18 7.83 -0.98
N VAL A 235 -23.60 6.59 -1.26
CA VAL A 235 -24.76 5.96 -0.65
C VAL A 235 -24.30 4.74 0.13
N ASP A 236 -24.53 4.75 1.43
CA ASP A 236 -24.33 3.58 2.29
C ASP A 236 -25.40 2.52 2.00
N ILE A 237 -24.97 1.26 1.92
CA ILE A 237 -25.82 0.09 1.78
C ILE A 237 -25.89 -0.61 3.14
N PRO A 238 -26.91 -0.32 3.97
CA PRO A 238 -27.02 -0.89 5.31
C PRO A 238 -27.43 -2.35 5.28
N ALA A 239 -26.88 -3.14 6.20
CA ALA A 239 -27.30 -4.52 6.43
C ALA A 239 -28.79 -4.60 6.82
N GLY A 240 -29.45 -5.70 6.45
CA GLY A 240 -30.89 -5.90 6.67
C GLY A 240 -31.82 -5.13 5.72
N TYR A 241 -31.27 -4.42 4.73
CA TYR A 241 -32.03 -3.83 3.63
C TYR A 241 -31.70 -4.54 2.32
N THR A 242 -32.72 -5.04 1.63
CA THR A 242 -32.54 -5.38 0.22
C THR A 242 -32.37 -4.10 -0.57
N HIS A 243 -31.45 -4.14 -1.53
CA HIS A 243 -31.10 -2.98 -2.31
C HIS A 243 -30.91 -3.33 -3.79
N SER A 244 -31.16 -2.36 -4.65
CA SER A 244 -30.87 -2.45 -6.07
C SER A 244 -30.37 -1.13 -6.62
N ILE A 245 -29.60 -1.19 -7.70
CA ILE A 245 -29.11 -0.04 -8.46
C ILE A 245 -29.53 -0.19 -9.91
N LYS A 246 -30.24 0.81 -10.42
CA LYS A 246 -30.70 0.88 -11.81
C LYS A 246 -30.00 2.02 -12.54
N ASN A 247 -29.46 1.74 -13.72
CA ASN A 247 -29.03 2.78 -14.63
C ASN A 247 -30.28 3.44 -15.26
N ILE A 248 -30.53 4.69 -14.90
CA ILE A 248 -31.67 5.48 -15.39
C ILE A 248 -31.29 6.40 -16.57
N SER A 249 -30.04 6.33 -17.02
CA SER A 249 -29.59 7.02 -18.22
C SER A 249 -30.17 6.35 -19.47
N ASN A 250 -30.59 7.15 -20.44
CA ASN A 250 -31.18 6.62 -21.69
C ASN A 250 -30.14 6.02 -22.65
N SER A 251 -28.90 6.50 -22.62
CA SER A 251 -27.88 6.15 -23.62
C SER A 251 -26.48 5.99 -23.06
N ARG A 252 -26.27 6.28 -21.76
CA ARG A 252 -24.95 6.25 -21.14
C ARG A 252 -24.81 5.05 -20.24
N GLU A 253 -23.65 4.42 -20.28
CA GLU A 253 -23.27 3.42 -19.30
C GLU A 253 -23.06 4.07 -17.94
N LEU A 254 -23.53 3.40 -16.89
CA LEU A 254 -23.30 3.78 -15.51
C LEU A 254 -21.95 3.20 -15.06
N ILE A 255 -21.10 4.00 -14.43
CA ILE A 255 -19.88 3.52 -13.78
C ILE A 255 -20.01 3.77 -12.28
N THR A 256 -19.93 2.69 -11.50
CA THR A 256 -20.07 2.71 -10.05
C THR A 256 -18.83 2.09 -9.41
N ILE A 257 -18.21 2.85 -8.50
CA ILE A 257 -17.23 2.34 -7.55
C ILE A 257 -18.01 1.76 -6.37
N ILE A 258 -17.63 0.54 -5.98
CA ILE A 258 -18.23 -0.18 -4.87
C ILE A 258 -17.12 -0.44 -3.86
N TRP A 259 -17.34 -0.03 -2.62
CA TRP A 259 -16.58 -0.51 -1.49
C TRP A 259 -17.45 -1.47 -0.67
N ALA A 260 -16.89 -2.60 -0.24
CA ALA A 260 -17.50 -3.52 0.72
C ALA A 260 -16.61 -3.64 1.95
N ASN A 261 -17.20 -3.81 3.15
CA ASN A 261 -16.44 -3.90 4.40
C ASN A 261 -15.56 -5.15 4.53
N GLU A 262 -15.82 -6.19 3.74
CA GLU A 262 -15.07 -7.43 3.72
C GLU A 262 -14.92 -7.96 2.28
N PRO A 263 -13.87 -8.75 2.00
CA PRO A 263 -13.73 -9.42 0.71
C PRO A 263 -14.89 -10.38 0.41
N PHE A 264 -15.17 -10.61 -0.87
CA PHE A 264 -16.14 -11.63 -1.27
C PHE A 264 -15.61 -13.05 -1.02
N ASP A 265 -16.39 -13.86 -0.30
CA ASP A 265 -16.15 -15.28 -0.06
C ASP A 265 -17.29 -16.11 -0.67
N PRO A 266 -17.05 -16.92 -1.72
CA PRO A 266 -18.07 -17.76 -2.34
C PRO A 266 -18.69 -18.79 -1.40
N GLU A 267 -17.94 -19.28 -0.40
CA GLU A 267 -18.42 -20.29 0.55
C GLU A 267 -19.30 -19.69 1.65
N CYS A 268 -19.09 -18.40 1.95
CA CYS A 268 -19.87 -17.63 2.91
C CYS A 268 -20.21 -16.23 2.34
N PRO A 269 -21.09 -16.15 1.32
CA PRO A 269 -21.28 -14.91 0.56
C PRO A 269 -22.03 -13.82 1.33
N ASP A 270 -22.68 -14.16 2.46
CA ASP A 270 -23.59 -13.30 3.23
C ASP A 270 -24.56 -12.52 2.32
N THR A 271 -25.09 -13.16 1.29
CA THR A 271 -25.90 -12.50 0.25
C THR A 271 -27.16 -13.30 -0.02
N TYR A 272 -28.33 -12.68 0.19
CA TYR A 272 -29.63 -13.33 0.11
C TYR A 272 -30.53 -12.60 -0.88
N GLN A 273 -31.01 -13.31 -1.91
CA GLN A 273 -31.85 -12.73 -2.95
C GLN A 273 -33.22 -12.31 -2.39
N LEU A 274 -33.62 -11.07 -2.66
CA LEU A 274 -34.92 -10.49 -2.29
C LEU A 274 -35.14 -9.24 -3.15
N GLU A 275 -36.22 -9.18 -3.93
CA GLU A 275 -36.50 -7.97 -4.73
C GLU A 275 -36.86 -6.76 -3.84
N VAL A 276 -36.45 -5.57 -4.26
CA VAL A 276 -36.85 -4.31 -3.59
C VAL A 276 -38.34 -4.05 -3.80
#